data_AF-A0A553PMR8-F1
#
_entry.id   AF-A0A553PMR8-F1
#
_cell.length_a   1.000
_cell.length_b   1.000
_cell.length_c   1.000
_cell.angle_alpha   90.00
_cell.angle_beta   90.00
_cell.angle_gamma   90.00
#
_symmetry.space_group_name_H-M   'P 1'
#
loop_
_entity.id
_entity.type
_entity.pdbx_description
1 polymer ?
#
loop_
_entity_poly.entity_id
_entity_poly.type
_entity_poly.pdbx_seq_one_letter_code
_entity_poly.pdbx_strand_id
1 'polypeptide(L)'
;MHFTLAAFEDSRYTPVGRSFFSPPEGYYHPLGGGREVWFGFHQSVRPAMWKMMLNIDVSATAFYKAQPVIEFMCEVLDIRNIDEQPKTLTDSQRVRFTKEIKGLKVEVTHCGQMKRKYRVCNVTRRPASHQTFPLQLESGQTVECTVAQYFKQKYNLQLKYPHLPCLQVGQEQKHTYLPLEVCNIVAGQRCIKKLTDNQTSTMIKATARSAPDRQEEISRLMKNANFNLDPYIQEFGIKVKDDMTEVTGRVLPAPILQYGGRNRAIATPNQGVWDMRGKQFYNGIEIKVWAIACFAPQKQCREEVLK
;
A
#
# COMPACT_ATOMS: atom_id res chain seq x y z
N MET A 1 -10.32 -27.94 -4.47
CA MET A 1 -11.27 -26.85 -4.11
C MET A 1 -10.68 -26.05 -2.96
N HIS A 2 -10.59 -24.72 -3.09
CA HIS A 2 -10.12 -23.82 -2.03
C HIS A 2 -11.31 -23.00 -1.55
N PHE A 3 -11.69 -23.17 -0.28
CA PHE A 3 -12.76 -22.40 0.35
C PHE A 3 -12.14 -21.32 1.24
N THR A 4 -12.63 -20.10 1.12
CA THR A 4 -12.43 -19.05 2.12
C THR A 4 -13.62 -19.13 3.07
N LEU A 5 -13.38 -19.37 4.37
CA LEU A 5 -14.41 -19.19 5.40
C LEU A 5 -14.68 -17.69 5.56
N ALA A 6 -15.40 -17.07 4.64
CA ALA A 6 -15.81 -15.67 4.80
C ALA A 6 -16.91 -15.62 5.87
N ALA A 7 -16.51 -15.78 7.14
CA ALA A 7 -17.32 -15.54 8.32
C ALA A 7 -17.51 -14.03 8.56
N PHE A 8 -16.66 -13.19 7.95
CA PHE A 8 -16.71 -11.75 8.09
C PHE A 8 -17.35 -11.10 6.85
N GLU A 9 -18.68 -11.23 6.73
CA GLU A 9 -19.49 -10.27 5.95
C GLU A 9 -19.76 -8.99 6.77
N ASP A 10 -18.87 -8.70 7.71
CA ASP A 10 -18.96 -7.52 8.53
C ASP A 10 -18.18 -6.38 7.88
N SER A 11 -18.81 -5.22 7.82
CA SER A 11 -18.29 -3.89 7.50
C SER A 11 -16.94 -3.51 8.15
N ARG A 12 -16.38 -4.35 9.03
CA ARG A 12 -15.13 -4.19 9.76
C ARG A 12 -13.85 -4.39 8.93
N TYR A 13 -13.88 -5.25 7.91
CA TYR A 13 -12.67 -5.60 7.14
C TYR A 13 -12.78 -5.31 5.65
N THR A 14 -11.65 -4.96 5.04
CA THR A 14 -11.48 -4.85 3.60
C THR A 14 -10.81 -6.12 3.05
N PRO A 15 -11.50 -6.91 2.21
CA PRO A 15 -10.90 -8.11 1.61
C PRO A 15 -9.90 -7.75 0.51
N VAL A 16 -8.74 -8.43 0.53
CA VAL A 16 -7.69 -8.32 -0.47
C VAL A 16 -7.16 -9.73 -0.76
N GLY A 17 -7.63 -10.33 -1.85
CA GLY A 17 -7.29 -11.71 -2.18
C GLY A 17 -7.83 -12.68 -1.13
N ARG A 18 -6.93 -13.33 -0.37
CA ARG A 18 -7.27 -14.25 0.74
C ARG A 18 -7.00 -13.65 2.12
N SER A 19 -6.76 -12.34 2.17
CA SER A 19 -6.47 -11.61 3.40
C SER A 19 -7.55 -10.57 3.69
N PHE A 20 -7.71 -10.25 4.97
CA PHE A 20 -8.68 -9.29 5.47
C PHE A 20 -7.93 -8.24 6.28
N PHE A 21 -8.13 -6.96 5.96
CA PHE A 21 -7.41 -5.84 6.58
C PHE A 21 -8.39 -4.87 7.23
N SER A 22 -8.05 -4.36 8.41
CA SER A 22 -8.85 -3.35 9.11
C SER A 22 -8.12 -2.01 9.14
N PRO A 23 -8.86 -0.89 9.20
CA PRO A 23 -8.25 0.39 9.50
C PRO A 23 -7.51 0.34 10.85
N PRO A 24 -6.47 1.17 11.01
CA PRO A 24 -5.76 1.26 12.27
C PRO A 24 -6.66 1.77 13.41
N GLU A 25 -6.85 0.97 14.47
CA GLU A 25 -7.58 1.35 15.69
C GLU A 25 -6.59 1.52 16.84
N GLY A 26 -6.36 2.76 17.28
CA GLY A 26 -5.46 3.05 18.41
C GLY A 26 -3.97 2.99 18.10
N TYR A 27 -3.58 2.80 16.83
CA TYR A 27 -2.20 2.90 16.35
C TYR A 27 -2.14 3.76 15.09
N TYR A 28 -1.00 4.39 14.79
CA TYR A 28 -0.86 5.24 13.61
C TYR A 28 0.48 4.98 12.93
N HIS A 29 0.44 4.38 11.74
CA HIS A 29 1.62 4.06 10.94
C HIS A 29 1.55 4.75 9.57
N PRO A 30 1.76 6.08 9.53
CA PRO A 30 1.79 6.81 8.28
C PRO A 30 3.02 6.39 7.47
N LEU A 31 2.82 6.18 6.18
CA LEU A 31 3.90 5.97 5.22
C LEU A 31 4.31 7.30 4.54
N GLY A 32 3.47 8.34 4.66
CA GLY A 32 3.60 9.60 3.92
C GLY A 32 3.04 9.49 2.51
N GLY A 33 2.82 10.64 1.85
CA GLY A 33 2.18 10.70 0.53
C GLY A 33 0.73 10.22 0.54
N GLY A 34 0.03 10.42 1.66
CA GLY A 34 -1.37 10.04 1.85
C GLY A 34 -1.63 8.56 2.06
N ARG A 35 -0.59 7.81 2.44
CA ARG A 35 -0.62 6.35 2.62
C ARG A 35 -0.34 5.98 4.07
N GLU A 36 -0.86 4.83 4.48
CA GLU A 36 -0.66 4.25 5.81
C GLU A 36 -0.63 2.73 5.75
N VAL A 37 -0.12 2.11 6.81
CA VAL A 37 -0.11 0.65 6.97
C VAL A 37 -1.41 0.19 7.59
N TRP A 38 -2.08 -0.77 6.95
CA TRP A 38 -3.14 -1.55 7.59
C TRP A 38 -2.61 -2.95 7.89
N PHE A 39 -2.92 -3.41 9.10
CA PHE A 39 -2.69 -4.79 9.50
C PHE A 39 -3.95 -5.62 9.26
N GLY A 40 -3.74 -6.92 9.13
CA GLY A 40 -4.77 -7.86 8.80
C GLY A 40 -4.27 -9.29 8.93
N PHE A 41 -5.02 -10.23 8.39
CA PHE A 41 -4.66 -11.63 8.43
C PHE A 41 -4.98 -12.32 7.11
N HIS A 42 -4.10 -13.23 6.71
CA HIS A 42 -4.38 -14.23 5.70
C HIS A 42 -5.23 -15.35 6.30
N GLN A 43 -6.18 -15.84 5.52
CA GLN A 43 -7.00 -16.97 5.91
C GLN A 43 -7.21 -17.93 4.75
N SER A 44 -7.03 -19.23 5.01
CA SER A 44 -7.36 -20.27 4.03
C SER A 44 -7.63 -21.61 4.69
N VAL A 45 -8.62 -22.35 4.17
CA VAL A 45 -8.88 -23.74 4.58
C VAL A 45 -8.07 -24.70 3.72
N ARG A 46 -7.40 -25.66 4.35
CA ARG A 46 -6.53 -26.64 3.68
C ARG A 46 -6.81 -28.07 4.15
N PRO A 47 -6.98 -29.05 3.24
CA PRO A 47 -6.93 -30.45 3.63
C PRO A 47 -5.51 -30.82 4.08
N ALA A 48 -5.41 -31.66 5.11
CA ALA A 48 -4.15 -32.22 5.59
C ALA A 48 -4.33 -33.69 5.96
N MET A 49 -3.22 -34.40 6.20
CA MET A 49 -3.24 -35.82 6.58
C MET A 49 -3.98 -36.09 7.89
N TRP A 50 -4.06 -35.10 8.78
CA TRP A 50 -4.71 -35.24 10.09
C TRP A 50 -6.19 -34.82 10.05
N LYS A 51 -6.46 -33.53 9.81
CA LYS A 51 -7.79 -32.91 9.77
C LYS A 51 -7.80 -31.79 8.74
N MET A 52 -8.97 -31.19 8.53
CA MET A 52 -9.05 -29.88 7.87
C MET A 52 -8.33 -28.83 8.73
N MET A 53 -7.49 -28.02 8.08
CA MET A 53 -6.65 -27.03 8.72
C MET A 53 -7.10 -25.62 8.32
N LEU A 54 -7.30 -24.77 9.32
CA LEU A 54 -7.41 -23.34 9.11
C LEU A 54 -6.00 -22.74 9.17
N ASN A 55 -5.49 -22.30 8.03
CA ASN A 55 -4.18 -21.64 7.94
C ASN A 55 -4.36 -20.13 8.06
N ILE A 56 -3.88 -19.59 9.18
CA ILE A 56 -3.90 -18.17 9.52
C ILE A 56 -2.47 -17.64 9.59
N ASP A 57 -2.27 -16.42 9.10
CA ASP A 57 -1.02 -15.68 9.27
C ASP A 57 -1.31 -14.19 9.37
N VAL A 58 -0.50 -13.46 10.14
CA VAL A 58 -0.60 -11.99 10.20
C VAL A 58 -0.03 -11.39 8.92
N SER A 59 -0.65 -10.29 8.47
CA SER A 59 -0.27 -9.62 7.23
C SER A 59 -0.40 -8.11 7.37
N ALA A 60 0.35 -7.38 6.54
CA ALA A 60 0.28 -5.93 6.48
C ALA A 60 0.40 -5.47 5.02
N THR A 61 -0.32 -4.40 4.67
CA THR A 61 -0.21 -3.78 3.35
C THR A 61 -0.54 -2.30 3.42
N ALA A 62 -0.09 -1.54 2.42
CA ALA A 62 -0.37 -0.12 2.33
C ALA A 62 -1.80 0.15 1.83
N PHE A 63 -2.47 1.09 2.49
CA PHE A 63 -3.75 1.66 2.09
C PHE A 63 -3.62 3.18 1.97
N TYR A 64 -4.53 3.79 1.21
CA TYR A 64 -4.71 5.23 1.22
C TYR A 64 -5.50 5.64 2.47
N LYS A 65 -5.02 6.67 3.16
CA LYS A 65 -5.72 7.24 4.31
C LYS A 65 -7.08 7.77 3.87
N ALA A 66 -8.11 7.56 4.68
CA ALA A 66 -9.39 8.23 4.51
C ALA A 66 -9.29 9.65 5.05
N GLN A 67 -9.09 10.63 4.16
CA GLN A 67 -8.80 12.02 4.53
C GLN A 67 -9.33 13.01 3.47
N PRO A 68 -9.49 14.30 3.81
CA PRO A 68 -9.77 15.34 2.82
C PRO A 68 -8.76 15.33 1.67
N VAL A 69 -9.24 15.57 0.45
CA VAL A 69 -8.36 15.58 -0.74
C VAL A 69 -7.33 16.71 -0.66
N ILE A 70 -7.64 17.82 0.02
CA ILE A 70 -6.67 18.89 0.30
C ILE A 70 -5.49 18.36 1.12
N GLU A 71 -5.75 17.64 2.21
CA GLU A 71 -4.69 17.05 3.05
C GLU A 71 -3.89 16.00 2.28
N PHE A 72 -4.56 15.16 1.50
CA PHE A 72 -3.90 14.21 0.61
C PHE A 72 -2.97 14.91 -0.40
N MET A 73 -3.42 16.01 -1.01
CA MET A 73 -2.59 16.82 -1.91
C MET A 73 -1.37 17.40 -1.18
N CYS A 74 -1.56 17.93 0.04
CA CYS A 74 -0.49 18.46 0.87
C CYS A 74 0.56 17.39 1.20
N GLU A 75 0.15 16.18 1.59
CA GLU A 75 1.07 15.05 1.83
C GLU A 75 1.82 14.62 0.57
N VAL A 76 1.18 14.65 -0.60
CA VAL A 76 1.80 14.26 -1.88
C VAL A 76 2.81 15.28 -2.37
N LEU A 77 2.54 16.57 -2.14
CA LEU A 77 3.34 17.69 -2.63
C LEU A 77 4.29 18.27 -1.58
N ASP A 78 4.33 17.68 -0.39
CA ASP A 78 5.15 18.11 0.75
C ASP A 78 4.84 19.56 1.19
N ILE A 79 3.56 19.96 1.10
CA ILE A 79 3.05 21.29 1.49
C ILE A 79 2.68 21.24 2.97
N ARG A 80 3.32 22.07 3.80
CA ARG A 80 3.06 22.10 5.26
C ARG A 80 1.79 22.86 5.63
N ASN A 81 1.56 23.99 4.98
CA ASN A 81 0.41 24.84 5.23
C ASN A 81 -0.21 25.29 3.91
N ILE A 82 -1.44 24.85 3.64
CA ILE A 82 -2.16 25.22 2.43
C ILE A 82 -2.56 26.70 2.41
N ASP A 83 -2.75 27.32 3.57
CA ASP A 83 -3.13 28.72 3.69
C ASP A 83 -1.97 29.66 3.30
N GLU A 84 -0.72 29.17 3.36
CA GLU A 84 0.48 29.87 2.89
C GLU A 84 0.74 29.71 1.39
N GLN A 85 -0.13 29.00 0.67
CA GLN A 85 0.01 28.77 -0.76
C GLN A 85 -1.03 29.56 -1.57
N PRO A 86 -0.82 30.88 -1.77
CA PRO A 86 -1.80 31.74 -2.45
C PRO A 86 -1.85 31.55 -3.98
N LYS A 87 -0.96 30.71 -4.54
CA LYS A 87 -0.81 30.52 -5.99
C LYS A 87 -1.32 29.15 -6.43
N THR A 88 -1.84 29.09 -7.66
CA THR A 88 -2.14 27.82 -8.33
C THR A 88 -0.93 26.88 -8.30
N LEU A 89 -1.19 25.57 -8.33
CA LEU A 89 -0.13 24.57 -8.49
C LEU A 89 0.65 24.82 -9.78
N THR A 90 1.97 24.69 -9.71
CA THR A 90 2.82 24.59 -10.91
C THR A 90 2.44 23.36 -11.73
N ASP A 91 2.76 23.35 -13.02
CA ASP A 91 2.50 22.18 -13.88
C ASP A 91 3.16 20.90 -13.33
N SER A 92 4.37 21.01 -12.79
CA SER A 92 5.08 19.89 -12.16
C SER A 92 4.33 19.35 -10.93
N GLN A 93 3.90 20.24 -10.02
CA GLN A 93 3.11 19.87 -8.85
C GLN A 93 1.77 19.25 -9.25
N ARG A 94 1.05 19.86 -10.20
CA ARG A 94 -0.21 19.32 -10.71
C ARG A 94 0.00 17.92 -11.27
N VAL A 95 1.00 17.71 -12.12
CA VAL A 95 1.29 16.38 -12.70
C VAL A 95 1.65 15.36 -11.62
N ARG A 96 2.47 15.73 -10.62
CA ARG A 96 2.80 14.86 -9.48
C ARG A 96 1.52 14.46 -8.71
N PHE A 97 0.66 15.43 -8.41
CA PHE A 97 -0.63 15.19 -7.75
C PHE A 97 -1.57 14.31 -8.59
N THR A 98 -1.73 14.62 -9.89
CA THR A 98 -2.56 13.83 -10.82
C THR A 98 -2.10 12.38 -10.86
N LYS A 99 -0.78 12.13 -10.94
CA LYS A 99 -0.23 10.77 -10.93
C LYS A 99 -0.61 10.01 -9.66
N GLU A 100 -0.75 10.68 -8.53
CA GLU A 100 -1.11 10.05 -7.26
C GLU A 100 -2.61 9.82 -7.09
N ILE A 101 -3.45 10.80 -7.42
CA ILE A 101 -4.90 10.72 -7.19
C ILE A 101 -5.69 10.03 -8.31
N LYS A 102 -5.17 10.01 -9.56
CA LYS A 102 -5.86 9.36 -10.67
C LYS A 102 -6.08 7.88 -10.36
N GLY A 103 -7.33 7.45 -10.54
CA GLY A 103 -7.80 6.09 -10.25
C GLY A 103 -8.36 5.91 -8.85
N LEU A 104 -8.13 6.83 -7.90
CA LEU A 104 -8.70 6.72 -6.55
C LEU A 104 -10.19 7.07 -6.55
N LYS A 105 -10.93 6.47 -5.62
CA LYS A 105 -12.32 6.83 -5.32
C LYS A 105 -12.33 7.95 -4.29
N VAL A 106 -13.15 8.96 -4.55
CA VAL A 106 -13.45 10.06 -3.63
C VAL A 106 -14.94 10.09 -3.32
N GLU A 107 -15.30 10.57 -2.15
CA GLU A 107 -16.70 10.85 -1.78
C GLU A 107 -16.91 12.35 -1.58
N VAL A 108 -18.09 12.82 -1.97
CA VAL A 108 -18.45 14.23 -1.88
C VAL A 108 -19.02 14.59 -0.52
N THR A 109 -18.69 15.79 -0.02
CA THR A 109 -19.14 16.29 1.29
C THR A 109 -20.23 17.36 1.20
N HIS A 110 -20.46 17.94 0.02
CA HIS A 110 -21.39 19.06 -0.17
C HIS A 110 -22.86 18.67 -0.39
N CYS A 111 -23.17 17.38 -0.56
CA CYS A 111 -24.53 16.89 -0.84
C CYS A 111 -25.31 16.43 0.42
N GLY A 112 -25.00 17.00 1.59
CA GLY A 112 -25.67 16.65 2.85
C GLY A 112 -25.50 15.17 3.20
N GLN A 113 -26.62 14.45 3.38
CA GLN A 113 -26.60 13.02 3.75
C GLN A 113 -26.17 12.10 2.59
N MET A 114 -26.20 12.56 1.34
CA MET A 114 -25.91 11.72 0.17
C MET A 114 -24.40 11.68 -0.13
N LYS A 115 -23.70 10.68 0.41
CA LYS A 115 -22.25 10.46 0.17
C LYS A 115 -21.99 9.76 -1.16
N ARG A 116 -22.16 10.48 -2.28
CA ARG A 116 -21.86 9.93 -3.61
C ARG A 116 -20.36 9.67 -3.75
N LYS A 117 -20.01 8.49 -4.28
CA LYS A 117 -18.63 8.07 -4.53
C LYS A 117 -18.33 8.14 -6.02
N TYR A 118 -17.18 8.70 -6.37
CA TYR A 118 -16.72 8.82 -7.75
C TYR A 118 -15.29 8.35 -7.89
N ARG A 119 -14.92 7.78 -9.04
CA ARG A 119 -13.53 7.51 -9.38
C ARG A 119 -12.94 8.71 -10.11
N VAL A 120 -11.78 9.18 -9.64
CA VAL A 120 -11.02 10.27 -10.26
C VAL A 120 -10.37 9.78 -11.54
N CYS A 121 -10.64 10.46 -12.64
CA CYS A 121 -10.05 10.16 -13.94
C CYS A 121 -8.98 11.19 -14.34
N ASN A 122 -9.09 12.43 -13.86
CA ASN A 122 -8.09 13.46 -14.14
C ASN A 122 -8.10 14.59 -13.09
N VAL A 123 -7.16 15.52 -13.22
CA VAL A 123 -7.12 16.80 -12.48
C VAL A 123 -7.06 17.92 -13.51
N THR A 124 -7.89 18.95 -13.34
CA THR A 124 -7.99 20.03 -14.33
C THR A 124 -6.73 20.88 -14.38
N ARG A 125 -6.41 21.41 -15.56
CA ARG A 125 -5.30 22.38 -15.72
C ARG A 125 -5.68 23.75 -15.18
N ARG A 126 -6.93 24.18 -15.38
CA ARG A 126 -7.44 25.46 -14.89
C ARG A 126 -7.90 25.32 -13.43
N PRO A 127 -7.73 26.38 -12.61
CA PRO A 127 -8.24 26.40 -11.23
C PRO A 127 -9.78 26.44 -11.20
N ALA A 128 -10.40 26.10 -10.07
CA ALA A 128 -11.86 26.07 -9.91
C ALA A 128 -12.55 27.40 -10.26
N SER A 129 -11.86 28.53 -10.01
CA SER A 129 -12.27 29.89 -10.39
C SER A 129 -12.40 30.11 -11.89
N HIS A 130 -11.67 29.36 -12.72
CA HIS A 130 -11.59 29.55 -14.18
C HIS A 130 -11.95 28.29 -14.99
N GLN A 131 -12.09 27.14 -14.33
CA GLN A 131 -12.56 25.92 -14.96
C GLN A 131 -14.05 26.06 -15.24
N THR A 132 -14.43 26.04 -16.51
CA THR A 132 -15.81 26.09 -16.96
C THR A 132 -16.34 24.72 -17.34
N PHE A 133 -17.66 24.59 -17.38
CA PHE A 133 -18.37 23.46 -17.98
C PHE A 133 -19.70 23.95 -18.55
N PRO A 134 -20.24 23.24 -19.57
CA PRO A 134 -21.57 23.54 -20.09
C PRO A 134 -22.63 23.15 -19.05
N LEU A 135 -23.35 24.14 -18.51
CA LEU A 135 -24.44 23.97 -17.57
C LEU A 135 -25.77 24.19 -18.30
N GLN A 136 -26.63 23.17 -18.29
CA GLN A 136 -27.98 23.28 -18.81
C GLN A 136 -28.91 23.85 -17.73
N LEU A 137 -29.52 25.00 -18.03
CA LEU A 137 -30.48 25.67 -17.15
C LEU A 137 -31.87 25.03 -17.27
N GLU A 138 -32.75 25.31 -16.30
CA GLU A 138 -34.15 24.85 -16.32
C GLU A 138 -34.93 25.40 -17.54
N SER A 139 -34.50 26.53 -18.08
CA SER A 139 -35.03 27.11 -19.33
C SER A 139 -34.66 26.32 -20.59
N GLY A 140 -33.83 25.27 -20.48
CA GLY A 140 -33.30 24.50 -21.61
C GLY A 140 -32.06 25.11 -22.27
N GLN A 141 -31.67 26.33 -21.91
CA GLN A 141 -30.46 27.00 -22.41
C GLN A 141 -29.20 26.42 -21.77
N THR A 142 -28.14 26.23 -22.57
CA THR A 142 -26.81 25.85 -22.08
C THR A 142 -25.95 27.10 -21.93
N VAL A 143 -25.40 27.32 -20.73
CA VAL A 143 -24.49 28.43 -20.43
C VAL A 143 -23.15 27.88 -19.94
N GLU A 144 -22.05 28.59 -20.23
CA GLU A 144 -20.78 28.29 -19.56
C GLU A 144 -20.80 28.85 -18.14
N CYS A 145 -20.55 27.99 -17.16
CA CYS A 145 -20.45 28.37 -15.76
C CYS A 145 -19.11 27.89 -15.19
N THR A 146 -18.44 28.72 -14.38
CA THR A 146 -17.24 28.25 -13.67
C THR A 146 -17.62 27.33 -12.52
N VAL A 147 -16.76 26.39 -12.18
CA VAL A 147 -16.98 25.48 -11.05
C VAL A 147 -17.19 26.28 -9.75
N ALA A 148 -16.37 27.29 -9.49
CA ALA A 148 -16.51 28.12 -8.29
C ALA A 148 -17.86 28.86 -8.24
N GLN A 149 -18.33 29.44 -9.36
CA GLN A 149 -19.62 30.12 -9.43
C GLN A 149 -20.78 29.14 -9.24
N TYR A 150 -20.73 27.97 -9.87
CA TYR A 150 -21.74 26.93 -9.71
C TYR A 150 -21.89 26.50 -8.25
N PHE A 151 -20.79 26.25 -7.54
CA PHE A 151 -20.85 25.87 -6.12
C PHE A 151 -21.38 26.97 -5.22
N LYS A 152 -21.04 28.23 -5.50
CA LYS A 152 -21.59 29.40 -4.80
C LYS A 152 -23.10 29.54 -5.01
N GLN A 153 -23.58 29.37 -6.24
CA GLN A 153 -25.00 29.57 -6.57
C GLN A 153 -25.87 28.37 -6.19
N LYS A 154 -25.45 27.14 -6.51
CA LYS A 154 -26.26 25.93 -6.32
C LYS A 154 -26.24 25.42 -4.88
N TYR A 155 -25.11 25.54 -4.20
CA TYR A 155 -24.90 24.97 -2.86
C TYR A 155 -24.65 26.02 -1.78
N ASN A 156 -24.72 27.33 -2.11
CA ASN A 156 -24.36 28.42 -1.21
C ASN A 156 -22.97 28.23 -0.55
N LEU A 157 -22.03 27.64 -1.31
CA LEU A 157 -20.72 27.25 -0.81
C LEU A 157 -19.63 28.08 -1.48
N GLN A 158 -19.02 29.00 -0.71
CA GLN A 158 -17.87 29.77 -1.16
C GLN A 158 -16.58 28.96 -0.91
N LEU A 159 -15.89 28.60 -1.98
CA LEU A 159 -14.61 27.88 -1.91
C LEU A 159 -13.55 28.74 -1.22
N LYS A 160 -12.81 28.14 -0.28
CA LYS A 160 -11.67 28.76 0.40
C LYS A 160 -10.43 28.80 -0.50
N TYR A 161 -10.27 27.81 -1.38
CA TYR A 161 -9.13 27.65 -2.28
C TYR A 161 -9.53 27.61 -3.76
N PRO A 162 -10.20 28.66 -4.29
CA PRO A 162 -10.69 28.69 -5.68
C PRO A 162 -9.55 28.76 -6.72
N HIS A 163 -8.30 28.96 -6.29
CA HIS A 163 -7.09 28.95 -7.10
C HIS A 163 -6.52 27.52 -7.30
N LEU A 164 -7.05 26.51 -6.62
CA LEU A 164 -6.66 25.11 -6.81
C LEU A 164 -7.44 24.47 -7.97
N PRO A 165 -6.91 23.41 -8.60
CA PRO A 165 -7.60 22.69 -9.67
C PRO A 165 -8.81 21.90 -9.13
N CYS A 166 -9.59 21.33 -10.04
CA CYS A 166 -10.69 20.41 -9.74
C CYS A 166 -10.30 18.97 -10.07
N LEU A 167 -10.95 18.01 -9.41
CA LEU A 167 -10.95 16.61 -9.84
C LEU A 167 -11.96 16.46 -10.98
N GLN A 168 -11.54 15.87 -12.09
CA GLN A 168 -12.46 15.32 -13.07
C GLN A 168 -12.78 13.88 -12.66
N VAL A 169 -14.07 13.55 -12.59
CA VAL A 169 -14.52 12.26 -12.08
C VAL A 169 -15.56 11.61 -12.98
N GLY A 170 -15.69 10.29 -12.89
CA GLY A 170 -16.62 9.52 -13.71
C GLY A 170 -16.05 9.21 -15.09
N GLN A 171 -16.80 9.53 -16.15
CA GLN A 171 -16.37 9.27 -17.53
C GLN A 171 -15.48 10.42 -18.02
N GLU A 172 -14.32 10.09 -18.62
CA GLU A 172 -13.36 11.10 -19.11
C GLU A 172 -13.95 12.02 -20.19
N GLN A 173 -14.94 11.56 -20.97
CA GLN A 173 -15.65 12.37 -21.97
C GLN A 173 -16.69 13.32 -21.36
N LYS A 174 -17.02 13.19 -20.06
CA LYS A 174 -18.00 14.04 -19.38
C LYS A 174 -17.31 15.15 -18.57
N HIS A 175 -18.07 16.22 -18.36
CA HIS A 175 -17.61 17.45 -17.71
C HIS A 175 -18.01 17.51 -16.23
N THR A 176 -17.76 16.45 -15.46
CA THR A 176 -18.04 16.43 -14.02
C THR A 176 -16.78 16.81 -13.25
N TYR A 177 -16.77 18.04 -12.73
CA TYR A 177 -15.65 18.60 -11.98
C TYR A 177 -16.03 18.84 -10.51
N LEU A 178 -15.18 18.37 -9.61
CA LEU A 178 -15.34 18.56 -8.17
C LEU A 178 -14.16 19.37 -7.61
N PRO A 179 -14.40 20.49 -6.91
CA PRO A 179 -13.37 21.15 -6.13
C PRO A 179 -12.74 20.19 -5.12
N LEU A 180 -11.44 20.36 -4.85
CA LEU A 180 -10.72 19.49 -3.91
C LEU A 180 -11.33 19.55 -2.50
N GLU A 181 -11.81 20.73 -2.09
CA GLU A 181 -12.41 21.01 -0.77
C GLU A 181 -13.66 20.20 -0.46
N VAL A 182 -14.38 19.75 -1.48
CA VAL A 182 -15.65 19.03 -1.31
C VAL A 182 -15.49 17.52 -1.48
N CYS A 183 -14.25 17.02 -1.40
CA CYS A 183 -13.91 15.62 -1.64
C CYS A 183 -13.08 15.03 -0.49
N ASN A 184 -13.43 13.81 -0.07
CA ASN A 184 -12.62 12.98 0.81
C ASN A 184 -12.16 11.72 0.06
N ILE A 185 -10.95 11.23 0.31
CA ILE A 185 -10.50 9.91 -0.13
C ILE A 185 -11.35 8.86 0.59
N VAL A 186 -11.95 7.94 -0.18
CA VAL A 186 -12.77 6.86 0.39
C VAL A 186 -11.86 5.87 1.14
N ALA A 187 -12.28 5.43 2.33
CA ALA A 187 -11.58 4.43 3.14
C ALA A 187 -11.46 3.06 2.45
N GLY A 188 -10.50 2.23 2.90
CA GLY A 188 -10.35 0.84 2.44
C GLY A 188 -9.80 0.71 1.02
N GLN A 189 -9.14 1.74 0.50
CA GLN A 189 -8.52 1.67 -0.83
C GLN A 189 -7.06 1.22 -0.72
N ARG A 190 -6.79 -0.03 -1.09
CA ARG A 190 -5.42 -0.57 -1.12
C ARG A 190 -4.54 0.20 -2.10
N CYS A 191 -3.33 0.54 -1.66
CA CYS A 191 -2.30 1.09 -2.53
C CYS A 191 -1.68 -0.02 -3.39
N ILE A 192 -1.93 0.03 -4.70
CA ILE A 192 -1.35 -0.91 -5.69
C ILE A 192 -0.06 -0.37 -6.29
N LYS A 193 0.16 0.96 -6.20
CA LYS A 193 1.37 1.60 -6.70
C LYS A 193 2.58 1.16 -5.86
N LYS A 194 3.74 1.03 -6.51
CA LYS A 194 4.99 0.73 -5.82
C LYS A 194 5.25 1.81 -4.75
N LEU A 195 5.60 1.37 -3.55
CA LEU A 195 6.04 2.26 -2.48
C LEU A 195 7.40 2.86 -2.82
N THR A 196 7.65 4.08 -2.38
CA THR A 196 9.00 4.68 -2.46
C THR A 196 9.96 3.94 -1.53
N ASP A 197 11.27 4.14 -1.68
CA ASP A 197 12.26 3.48 -0.83
C ASP A 197 12.08 3.86 0.66
N ASN A 198 11.76 5.13 0.93
CA ASN A 198 11.45 5.62 2.28
C ASN A 198 10.17 4.98 2.86
N GLN A 199 9.13 4.85 2.05
CA GLN A 199 7.89 4.18 2.44
C GLN A 199 8.12 2.68 2.69
N THR A 200 8.96 2.04 1.86
CA THR A 200 9.32 0.62 2.01
C THR A 200 10.11 0.39 3.29
N SER A 201 11.08 1.26 3.59
CA SER A 201 11.83 1.25 4.86
C SER A 201 10.90 1.39 6.08
N THR A 202 9.94 2.32 6.00
CA THR A 202 8.94 2.54 7.07
C THR A 202 8.01 1.33 7.23
N MET A 203 7.55 0.74 6.13
CA MET A 203 6.76 -0.49 6.12
C MET A 203 7.52 -1.62 6.81
N ILE A 204 8.77 -1.88 6.41
CA ILE A 204 9.60 -2.95 7.00
C ILE A 204 9.75 -2.75 8.51
N LYS A 205 10.04 -1.52 8.96
CA LYS A 205 10.16 -1.20 10.39
C LYS A 205 8.86 -1.45 11.15
N ALA A 206 7.71 -1.13 10.55
CA ALA A 206 6.41 -1.35 11.16
C ALA A 206 6.06 -2.84 11.28
N THR A 207 6.50 -3.68 10.32
CA THR A 207 6.01 -5.06 10.18
C THR A 207 7.02 -6.15 10.55
N ALA A 208 8.32 -5.82 10.67
CA ALA A 208 9.33 -6.81 11.02
C ALA A 208 9.14 -7.30 12.46
N ARG A 209 9.06 -8.62 12.64
CA ARG A 209 8.88 -9.30 13.93
C ARG A 209 9.78 -10.52 13.99
N SER A 210 10.24 -10.89 15.18
CA SER A 210 10.92 -12.16 15.40
C SER A 210 9.95 -13.33 15.27
N ALA A 211 10.46 -14.56 15.14
CA ALA A 211 9.59 -15.74 15.05
C ALA A 211 8.71 -15.94 16.31
N PRO A 212 9.23 -15.80 17.55
CA PRO A 212 8.40 -15.83 18.76
C PRO A 212 7.32 -14.74 18.78
N ASP A 213 7.67 -13.49 18.46
CA ASP A 213 6.69 -12.40 18.47
C ASP A 213 5.58 -12.62 17.44
N ARG A 214 5.93 -13.09 16.24
CA ARG A 214 4.95 -13.41 15.19
C ARG A 214 4.04 -14.56 15.62
N GLN A 215 4.57 -15.59 16.27
CA GLN A 215 3.78 -16.69 16.81
C GLN A 215 2.78 -16.18 17.86
N GLU A 216 3.21 -15.29 18.76
CA GLU A 216 2.35 -14.67 19.75
C GLU A 216 1.26 -13.81 19.10
N GLU A 217 1.61 -12.99 18.10
CA GLU A 217 0.64 -12.16 17.36
C GLU A 217 -0.44 -13.02 16.68
N ILE A 218 -0.06 -14.12 16.01
CA ILE A 218 -1.03 -15.04 15.39
C ILE A 218 -1.90 -15.71 16.45
N SER A 219 -1.32 -16.14 17.58
CA SER A 219 -2.05 -16.79 18.66
C SER A 219 -3.05 -15.83 19.31
N ARG A 220 -2.67 -14.56 19.50
CA ARG A 220 -3.55 -13.50 20.01
C ARG A 220 -4.67 -13.19 19.02
N LEU A 221 -4.35 -13.14 17.72
CA LEU A 221 -5.34 -12.95 16.67
C LEU A 221 -6.39 -14.06 16.65
N MET A 222 -5.98 -15.33 16.76
CA MET A 222 -6.91 -16.47 16.84
C MET A 222 -7.87 -16.35 18.02
N LYS A 223 -7.35 -16.02 19.21
CA LYS A 223 -8.16 -15.83 20.41
C LYS A 223 -9.14 -14.66 20.27
N ASN A 224 -8.72 -13.56 19.65
CA ASN A 224 -9.58 -12.39 19.46
C ASN A 224 -10.62 -12.58 18.35
N ALA A 225 -10.29 -13.35 17.31
CA ALA A 225 -11.19 -13.61 16.20
C ALA A 225 -12.42 -14.42 16.62
N ASN A 226 -12.31 -15.23 17.67
CA ASN A 226 -13.43 -16.00 18.26
C ASN A 226 -14.28 -16.74 17.20
N PHE A 227 -13.64 -17.44 16.26
CA PHE A 227 -14.33 -18.10 15.15
C PHE A 227 -15.50 -18.99 15.59
N ASN A 228 -15.41 -19.63 16.76
CA ASN A 228 -16.47 -20.50 17.29
C ASN A 228 -17.72 -19.75 17.79
N LEU A 229 -17.66 -18.43 17.96
CA LEU A 229 -18.80 -17.57 18.29
C LEU A 229 -19.44 -16.95 17.05
N ASP A 230 -18.85 -17.15 15.87
CA ASP A 230 -19.42 -16.63 14.63
C ASP A 230 -20.70 -17.40 14.26
N PRO A 231 -21.83 -16.71 14.01
CA PRO A 231 -23.12 -17.35 13.78
C PRO A 231 -23.12 -18.22 12.52
N TYR A 232 -22.34 -17.86 11.49
CA TYR A 232 -22.22 -18.68 10.29
C TYR A 232 -21.38 -19.92 10.58
N ILE A 233 -20.27 -19.81 11.31
CA ILE A 233 -19.47 -20.97 11.71
C ILE A 233 -20.30 -21.97 12.54
N GLN A 234 -21.14 -21.46 13.45
CA GLN A 234 -22.04 -22.29 14.28
C GLN A 234 -23.13 -22.98 13.46
N GLU A 235 -23.74 -22.27 12.51
CA GLU A 235 -24.78 -22.82 11.62
C GLU A 235 -24.29 -24.05 10.85
N PHE A 236 -23.04 -24.01 10.37
CA PHE A 236 -22.42 -25.13 9.65
C PHE A 236 -21.82 -26.20 10.60
N GLY A 237 -21.99 -26.07 11.92
CA GLY A 237 -21.47 -27.01 12.91
C GLY A 237 -19.93 -27.10 12.93
N ILE A 238 -19.24 -26.07 12.44
CA ILE A 238 -17.77 -26.04 12.36
C ILE A 238 -17.20 -25.65 13.73
N LYS A 239 -16.13 -26.33 14.14
CA LYS A 239 -15.36 -25.96 15.33
C LYS A 239 -13.89 -25.80 14.97
N VAL A 240 -13.32 -24.67 15.35
CA VAL A 240 -11.92 -24.30 15.13
C VAL A 240 -11.17 -24.37 16.46
N LYS A 241 -9.99 -24.98 16.48
CA LYS A 241 -9.11 -24.96 17.67
C LYS A 241 -8.31 -23.66 17.67
N ASP A 242 -8.19 -23.02 18.83
CA ASP A 242 -7.51 -21.73 18.95
C ASP A 242 -5.98 -21.83 19.07
N ASP A 243 -5.48 -23.02 19.41
CA ASP A 243 -4.05 -23.30 19.50
C ASP A 243 -3.46 -23.73 18.15
N MET A 244 -2.21 -23.32 17.90
CA MET A 244 -1.43 -23.85 16.79
C MET A 244 -1.29 -25.37 16.89
N THR A 245 -1.34 -26.04 15.75
CA THR A 245 -1.15 -27.50 15.71
C THR A 245 0.31 -27.86 15.93
N GLU A 246 0.57 -28.72 16.91
CA GLU A 246 1.90 -29.26 17.16
C GLU A 246 2.29 -30.27 16.07
N VAL A 247 3.53 -30.16 15.58
CA VAL A 247 4.07 -31.05 14.56
C VAL A 247 5.52 -31.40 14.94
N THR A 248 5.85 -32.68 14.90
CA THR A 248 7.23 -33.14 15.12
C THR A 248 8.07 -32.94 13.86
N GLY A 249 8.99 -31.98 13.91
CA GLY A 249 9.99 -31.76 12.87
C GLY A 249 11.21 -32.68 13.01
N ARG A 250 12.05 -32.74 11.97
CA ARG A 250 13.39 -33.36 12.00
C ARG A 250 14.42 -32.38 11.46
N VAL A 251 15.52 -32.19 12.18
CA VAL A 251 16.68 -31.42 11.71
C VAL A 251 17.63 -32.38 11.00
N LEU A 252 17.73 -32.27 9.67
CA LEU A 252 18.63 -33.12 8.90
C LEU A 252 20.09 -32.72 9.16
N PRO A 253 21.03 -33.68 9.19
CA PRO A 253 22.45 -33.36 9.31
C PRO A 253 22.92 -32.52 8.11
N ALA A 254 23.74 -31.52 8.38
CA ALA A 254 24.31 -30.70 7.32
C ALA A 254 25.25 -31.53 6.42
N PRO A 255 25.23 -31.34 5.09
CA PRO A 255 26.17 -32.01 4.21
C PRO A 255 27.58 -31.46 4.44
N ILE A 256 28.57 -32.31 4.18
CA ILE A 256 29.97 -31.92 4.23
C ILE A 256 30.35 -31.26 2.91
N LEU A 257 30.89 -30.04 2.96
CA LEU A 257 31.35 -29.32 1.78
C LEU A 257 32.84 -29.57 1.56
N GLN A 258 33.18 -30.20 0.44
CA GLN A 258 34.56 -30.44 0.06
C GLN A 258 35.09 -29.30 -0.82
N TYR A 259 36.22 -28.72 -0.41
CA TYR A 259 36.97 -27.74 -1.17
C TYR A 259 38.14 -28.37 -1.91
N GLY A 260 38.73 -27.59 -2.81
CA GLY A 260 39.85 -28.02 -3.64
C GLY A 260 41.18 -27.60 -3.05
N GLY A 261 42.13 -27.36 -3.95
CA GLY A 261 43.49 -27.00 -3.55
C GLY A 261 44.28 -28.18 -2.97
N ARG A 262 45.47 -27.87 -2.46
CA ARG A 262 46.37 -28.89 -1.86
C ARG A 262 45.78 -29.50 -0.60
N ASN A 263 45.10 -28.69 0.21
CA ASN A 263 44.64 -29.09 1.53
C ASN A 263 43.25 -29.77 1.49
N ARG A 264 42.56 -29.77 0.34
CA ARG A 264 41.19 -30.31 0.15
C ARG A 264 40.29 -30.07 1.36
N ALA A 265 40.27 -28.82 1.81
CA ALA A 265 39.67 -28.45 3.08
C ALA A 265 38.19 -28.87 3.12
N ILE A 266 37.71 -29.20 4.31
CA ILE A 266 36.32 -29.55 4.54
C ILE A 266 35.66 -28.40 5.30
N ALA A 267 34.43 -28.04 4.92
CA ALA A 267 33.58 -27.17 5.71
C ALA A 267 32.30 -27.91 6.09
N THR A 268 31.95 -27.84 7.36
CA THR A 268 30.64 -28.28 7.85
C THR A 268 29.79 -27.05 8.09
N PRO A 269 28.68 -26.86 7.36
CA PRO A 269 27.76 -25.77 7.61
C PRO A 269 27.27 -25.81 9.06
N ASN A 270 27.31 -24.66 9.73
CA ASN A 270 26.72 -24.48 11.05
C ASN A 270 25.49 -23.59 10.91
N GLN A 271 24.32 -24.09 11.30
CA GLN A 271 23.03 -23.38 11.15
C GLN A 271 22.81 -22.85 9.72
N GLY A 272 23.20 -23.63 8.71
CA GLY A 272 23.07 -23.27 7.30
C GLY A 272 24.12 -22.31 6.75
N VAL A 273 25.13 -21.93 7.55
CA VAL A 273 26.18 -20.97 7.16
C VAL A 273 27.54 -21.64 7.12
N TRP A 274 28.36 -21.27 6.13
CA TRP A 274 29.78 -21.60 6.06
C TRP A 274 30.55 -20.42 5.45
N ASP A 275 31.87 -20.44 5.57
CA ASP A 275 32.74 -19.45 4.92
C ASP A 275 33.89 -20.11 4.14
N MET A 276 34.57 -19.30 3.34
CA MET A 276 35.71 -19.71 2.53
C MET A 276 37.08 -19.39 3.17
N ARG A 277 37.13 -18.92 4.42
CA ARG A 277 38.40 -18.55 5.06
C ARG A 277 39.30 -19.79 5.17
N GLY A 278 40.52 -19.68 4.65
CA GLY A 278 41.49 -20.78 4.59
C GLY A 278 41.16 -21.91 3.60
N LYS A 279 40.22 -21.70 2.68
CA LYS A 279 39.74 -22.72 1.73
C LYS A 279 39.92 -22.23 0.29
N GLN A 280 40.09 -23.17 -0.65
CA GLN A 280 40.30 -22.89 -2.08
C GLN A 280 39.18 -23.54 -2.89
N PHE A 281 38.73 -22.91 -3.97
CA PHE A 281 37.70 -23.48 -4.85
C PHE A 281 38.02 -24.93 -5.23
N TYR A 282 36.98 -25.77 -5.32
CA TYR A 282 37.11 -27.17 -5.73
C TYR A 282 37.85 -27.29 -7.07
N ASN A 283 37.36 -26.55 -8.07
CA ASN A 283 38.03 -26.33 -9.34
C ASN A 283 38.25 -24.82 -9.51
N GLY A 284 39.44 -24.34 -9.14
CA GLY A 284 39.84 -22.96 -9.39
C GLY A 284 40.15 -22.72 -10.86
N ILE A 285 39.77 -21.56 -11.39
CA ILE A 285 40.13 -21.13 -12.75
C ILE A 285 41.31 -20.17 -12.67
N GLU A 286 42.30 -20.39 -13.53
CA GLU A 286 43.38 -19.44 -13.76
C GLU A 286 42.90 -18.32 -14.69
N ILE A 287 42.81 -17.09 -14.17
CA ILE A 287 42.43 -15.92 -14.95
C ILE A 287 43.67 -15.40 -15.68
N LYS A 288 43.81 -15.76 -16.96
CA LYS A 288 44.95 -15.33 -17.81
C LYS A 288 44.75 -13.97 -18.45
N VAL A 289 43.51 -13.64 -18.78
CA VAL A 289 43.13 -12.41 -19.49
C VAL A 289 41.89 -11.81 -18.85
N TRP A 290 41.98 -10.55 -18.44
CA TRP A 290 40.89 -9.79 -17.84
C TRP A 290 41.05 -8.30 -18.18
N ALA A 291 39.96 -7.54 -18.06
CA ALA A 291 39.95 -6.10 -18.27
C ALA A 291 38.99 -5.42 -17.27
N ILE A 292 39.25 -4.16 -16.95
CA ILE A 292 38.36 -3.31 -16.15
C ILE A 292 37.79 -2.22 -17.06
N ALA A 293 36.48 -2.06 -17.04
CA ALA A 293 35.80 -0.89 -17.61
C ALA A 293 35.16 -0.08 -16.47
N CYS A 294 35.83 0.99 -16.04
CA CYS A 294 35.35 1.84 -14.96
C CYS A 294 34.56 3.04 -15.52
N PHE A 295 33.25 3.03 -15.30
CA PHE A 295 32.35 4.12 -15.70
C PHE A 295 32.17 5.18 -14.60
N ALA A 296 32.86 5.03 -13.47
CA ALA A 296 32.87 6.06 -12.44
C ALA A 296 33.65 7.29 -12.95
N PRO A 297 33.30 8.51 -12.50
CA PRO A 297 34.08 9.69 -12.81
C PRO A 297 35.56 9.51 -12.42
N GLN A 298 36.49 9.87 -13.31
CA GLN A 298 37.94 9.74 -13.08
C GLN A 298 38.42 10.45 -11.80
N LYS A 299 37.72 11.50 -11.34
CA LYS A 299 38.01 12.16 -10.07
C LYS A 299 37.78 11.27 -8.84
N GLN A 300 36.86 10.32 -8.94
CA GLN A 300 36.53 9.34 -7.89
C GLN A 300 37.36 8.06 -8.00
N CYS A 301 37.87 7.75 -9.20
CA CYS A 301 38.71 6.61 -9.48
C CYS A 301 39.88 7.04 -10.35
N ARG A 302 40.97 7.48 -9.70
CA ARG A 302 42.19 7.88 -10.40
C ARG A 302 42.88 6.63 -10.92
N GLU A 303 43.46 6.74 -12.11
CA GLU A 303 44.15 5.65 -12.79
C GLU A 303 45.30 5.06 -11.97
N GLU A 304 45.94 5.89 -11.13
CA GLU A 304 46.99 5.50 -10.17
C GLU A 304 46.52 4.49 -9.10
N VAL A 305 45.21 4.44 -8.80
CA VAL A 305 44.61 3.52 -7.82
C VAL A 305 44.17 2.20 -8.47
N LEU A 306 44.13 2.16 -9.81
CA LEU A 306 43.74 0.98 -10.60
C LEU A 306 44.93 0.12 -11.04
N LYS A 307 46.17 0.58 -10.82
CA LYS A 307 47.42 -0.13 -11.09
C LYS A 307 47.89 -0.87 -9.85
#